data_AF-A0A4Q5RT88-F1
#
_entry.id   AF-A0A4Q5RT88-F1
#
_cell.length_a   1.000
_cell.length_b   1.000
_cell.length_c   1.000
_cell.angle_alpha   90.00
_cell.angle_beta   90.00
_cell.angle_gamma   90.00
#
_symmetry.space_group_name_H-M   'P 1'
#
loop_
_entity.id
_entity.type
_entity.pdbx_description
1 polymer ?
#
loop_
_entity_poly.entity_id
_entity_poly.type
_entity_poly.pdbx_seq_one_letter_code
_entity_poly.pdbx_strand_id
1 'polypeptide(L)'
;MPETTLDSAAPVTIAFLLFPGITQLDLTGPAQVLSRLPHAKLHLVARTMDPVPSDAQFSLLPTATFAQVPHADILCVPGGFGIIPAMEDEETLAWVRQIGADATWVTSVCTGSLLLAAAGLLTGYRAACHWASREQLAYFGAEPIAERVVFDRNRVSGGGVTAGIDFALALVAAIAGDEHAKFVQLSLEYDPHPPFDSGSPERADPATLARYQAMVEKFAPGRAEKVRAIADRLAK
;
A
#
# COMPACT_ATOMS: atom_id res chain seq x y z
N MET A 1 12.40 15.15 -11.03
CA MET A 1 11.24 14.72 -10.20
C MET A 1 10.34 15.94 -10.04
N PRO A 2 9.01 15.84 -10.16
CA PRO A 2 8.14 16.99 -9.94
C PRO A 2 8.13 17.39 -8.45
N GLU A 3 8.21 18.69 -8.17
CA GLU A 3 8.19 19.30 -6.83
C GLU A 3 6.75 19.30 -6.28
N THR A 4 6.34 18.21 -5.65
CA THR A 4 5.11 18.16 -4.85
C THR A 4 5.49 18.27 -3.38
N THR A 5 5.65 19.49 -2.87
CA THR A 5 6.11 19.74 -1.49
C THR A 5 4.93 20.04 -0.56
N LEU A 6 4.95 19.44 0.63
CA LEU A 6 4.03 19.77 1.73
C LEU A 6 4.47 21.07 2.42
N ASP A 7 3.52 21.83 2.97
CA ASP A 7 3.82 23.03 3.75
C ASP A 7 4.53 22.66 5.07
N SER A 8 5.69 23.28 5.31
CA SER A 8 6.61 22.95 6.41
C SER A 8 6.08 23.23 7.83
N ALA A 9 4.99 23.99 7.98
CA ALA A 9 4.48 24.40 9.31
C ALA A 9 3.14 23.74 9.70
N ALA A 10 2.43 23.09 8.77
CA ALA A 10 1.13 22.48 9.03
C ALA A 10 1.27 20.99 9.41
N PRO A 11 0.36 20.43 10.23
CA PRO A 11 0.32 18.99 10.46
C PRO A 11 0.16 18.20 9.15
N VAL A 12 1.02 17.21 8.92
CA VAL A 12 0.92 16.29 7.78
C VAL A 12 0.04 15.11 8.18
N THR A 13 -1.20 15.09 7.69
CA THR A 13 -2.17 14.04 7.96
C THR A 13 -1.93 12.84 7.05
N ILE A 14 -1.67 11.68 7.65
CA ILE A 14 -1.37 10.45 6.94
C ILE A 14 -2.45 9.43 7.28
N ALA A 15 -3.24 9.03 6.28
CA ALA A 15 -4.31 8.06 6.44
C ALA A 15 -3.88 6.70 5.88
N PHE A 16 -3.85 5.69 6.75
CA PHE A 16 -3.67 4.30 6.39
C PHE A 16 -5.03 3.62 6.36
N LEU A 17 -5.41 3.05 5.22
CA LEU A 17 -6.61 2.21 5.16
C LEU A 17 -6.38 0.94 5.99
N LEU A 18 -7.35 0.59 6.83
CA LEU A 18 -7.37 -0.63 7.63
C LEU A 18 -8.64 -1.43 7.33
N PHE A 19 -8.47 -2.69 6.90
CA PHE A 19 -9.55 -3.60 6.52
C PHE A 19 -9.26 -5.05 6.98
N PRO A 20 -10.30 -5.90 7.18
CA PRO A 20 -10.09 -7.28 7.61
C PRO A 20 -9.25 -8.10 6.62
N GLY A 21 -8.31 -8.91 7.12
CA GLY A 21 -7.42 -9.71 6.29
C GLY A 21 -6.27 -8.92 5.65
N ILE A 22 -6.01 -7.71 6.14
CA ILE A 22 -4.81 -6.92 5.85
C ILE A 22 -3.54 -7.71 6.19
N THR A 23 -2.51 -7.59 5.34
CA THR A 23 -1.14 -7.93 5.76
C THR A 23 -0.63 -6.79 6.62
N GLN A 24 -0.61 -6.99 7.94
CA GLN A 24 -0.32 -5.92 8.90
C GLN A 24 0.98 -5.16 8.62
N LEU A 25 2.01 -5.85 8.08
CA LEU A 25 3.33 -5.26 7.82
C LEU A 25 3.32 -4.28 6.65
N ASP A 26 2.37 -4.43 5.71
CA ASP A 26 2.13 -3.48 4.63
C ASP A 26 1.68 -2.12 5.16
N LEU A 27 1.11 -2.08 6.38
CA LEU A 27 0.71 -0.88 7.07
C LEU A 27 1.77 -0.46 8.10
N THR A 28 2.16 -1.34 9.00
CA THR A 28 3.01 -0.99 10.16
C THR A 28 4.43 -0.62 9.75
N GLY A 29 4.97 -1.22 8.68
CA GLY A 29 6.26 -0.88 8.11
C GLY A 29 6.34 0.59 7.65
N PRO A 30 5.56 1.00 6.63
CA PRO A 30 5.54 2.39 6.20
C PRO A 30 5.04 3.35 7.28
N ALA A 31 4.09 2.95 8.14
CA ALA A 31 3.64 3.79 9.25
C ALA A 31 4.78 4.15 10.21
N GLN A 32 5.66 3.21 10.53
CA GLN A 32 6.82 3.49 11.40
C GLN A 32 7.75 4.52 10.78
N VAL A 33 8.03 4.43 9.47
CA VAL A 33 8.89 5.38 8.76
C VAL A 33 8.21 6.74 8.61
N LEU A 34 6.97 6.76 8.11
CA LEU A 34 6.22 7.99 7.84
C LEU A 34 5.84 8.74 9.13
N SER A 35 5.76 8.08 10.28
CA SER A 35 5.62 8.74 11.59
C SER A 35 6.78 9.67 11.94
N ARG A 36 7.91 9.57 11.21
CA ARG A 36 9.09 10.42 11.39
C ARG A 36 9.13 11.61 10.44
N LEU A 37 8.12 11.81 9.59
CA LEU A 37 7.95 13.06 8.86
C LEU A 37 7.75 14.22 9.85
N PRO A 38 8.29 15.42 9.57
CA PRO A 38 7.98 16.61 10.36
C PRO A 38 6.47 16.81 10.48
N HIS A 39 5.97 17.04 11.70
CA HIS A 39 4.56 17.29 12.00
C HIS A 39 3.57 16.18 11.57
N ALA A 40 4.04 14.94 11.41
CA ALA A 40 3.20 13.81 11.02
C ALA A 40 2.11 13.50 12.04
N LYS A 41 0.88 13.31 11.55
CA LYS A 41 -0.26 12.80 12.30
C LYS A 41 -0.86 11.61 11.57
N LEU A 42 -0.71 10.42 12.16
CA LEU A 42 -1.14 9.17 11.53
C LEU A 42 -2.54 8.77 12.00
N HIS A 43 -3.33 8.28 11.05
CA HIS A 43 -4.61 7.67 11.30
C HIS A 43 -4.67 6.28 10.65
N LEU A 44 -4.92 5.26 11.45
CA LEU A 44 -5.40 3.95 11.01
C LEU A 44 -6.91 4.09 10.84
N VAL A 45 -7.39 4.09 9.60
CA VAL A 45 -8.77 4.42 9.26
C VAL A 45 -9.50 3.16 8.80
N ALA A 46 -10.60 2.85 9.48
CA ALA A 46 -11.47 1.72 9.13
C ALA A 46 -12.94 2.18 9.07
N ARG A 47 -13.84 1.26 8.73
CA ARG A 47 -15.29 1.51 8.73
C ARG A 47 -15.81 1.81 10.14
N THR A 48 -15.40 1.03 11.13
CA THR A 48 -15.78 1.19 12.55
C THR A 48 -14.52 1.26 13.42
N MET A 49 -14.69 1.48 14.73
CA MET A 49 -13.60 1.46 15.71
C MET A 49 -13.33 0.05 16.27
N ASP A 50 -13.99 -0.98 15.75
CA ASP A 50 -13.80 -2.35 16.21
C ASP A 50 -12.39 -2.86 15.82
N PRO A 51 -11.78 -3.75 16.62
CA PRO A 51 -10.50 -4.34 16.26
C PRO A 51 -10.57 -5.07 14.91
N VAL A 52 -9.64 -4.72 14.01
CA VAL A 52 -9.60 -5.28 12.65
C VAL A 52 -8.59 -6.43 12.59
N PRO A 53 -9.03 -7.67 12.30
CA PRO A 53 -8.14 -8.83 12.26
C PRO A 53 -7.22 -8.78 11.03
N SER A 54 -5.92 -8.98 11.25
CA SER A 54 -4.92 -9.16 10.19
C SER A 54 -4.81 -10.62 9.74
N ASP A 55 -4.07 -10.85 8.66
CA ASP A 55 -3.68 -12.21 8.23
C ASP A 55 -2.65 -12.90 9.15
N ALA A 56 -2.15 -12.18 10.16
CA ALA A 56 -1.14 -12.66 11.11
C ALA A 56 -1.72 -13.04 12.48
N GLN A 57 -3.03 -13.32 12.55
CA GLN A 57 -3.74 -13.83 13.75
C GLN A 57 -3.81 -12.85 14.94
N PHE A 58 -3.52 -11.57 14.73
CA PHE A 58 -3.78 -10.51 15.69
C PHE A 58 -4.56 -9.36 15.04
N SER A 59 -5.18 -8.52 15.88
CA SER A 59 -5.97 -7.39 15.41
C SER A 59 -5.25 -6.06 15.63
N LEU A 60 -5.47 -5.12 14.73
CA LEU A 60 -5.09 -3.71 14.86
C LEU A 60 -6.31 -2.91 15.32
N LEU A 61 -6.11 -1.95 16.21
CA LEU A 61 -7.18 -1.04 16.64
C LEU A 61 -7.20 0.19 15.71
N PRO A 62 -8.34 0.50 15.07
CA PRO A 62 -8.49 1.75 14.34
C PRO A 62 -8.31 2.96 15.26
N THR A 63 -7.85 4.06 14.69
CA THR A 63 -7.73 5.35 15.39
C THR A 63 -8.77 6.36 14.94
N ALA A 64 -9.41 6.10 13.80
CA ALA A 64 -10.48 6.91 13.25
C ALA A 64 -11.36 6.06 12.32
N THR A 65 -12.60 6.51 12.11
CA THR A 65 -13.48 5.96 11.08
C THR A 65 -13.39 6.75 9.78
N PHE A 66 -13.92 6.19 8.68
CA PHE A 66 -14.02 6.89 7.38
C PHE A 66 -14.66 8.29 7.52
N ALA A 67 -15.72 8.43 8.31
CA ALA A 67 -16.41 9.71 8.52
C ALA A 67 -15.57 10.74 9.31
N GLN A 68 -14.60 10.29 10.11
CA GLN A 68 -13.76 11.16 10.93
C GLN A 68 -12.53 11.69 10.18
N VAL A 69 -12.19 11.10 9.04
CA VAL A 69 -11.05 11.51 8.19
C VAL A 69 -11.58 11.87 6.80
N PRO A 70 -12.04 13.12 6.58
CA PRO A 70 -12.56 13.56 5.29
C PRO A 70 -11.46 14.00 4.30
N HIS A 71 -10.24 14.20 4.79
CA HIS A 71 -9.05 14.63 4.02
C HIS A 71 -7.78 14.02 4.63
N ALA A 72 -6.77 13.74 3.80
CA ALA A 72 -5.43 13.41 4.22
C ALA A 72 -4.41 13.90 3.18
N ASP A 73 -3.24 14.35 3.65
CA ASP A 73 -2.14 14.77 2.77
C ASP A 73 -1.47 13.57 2.10
N ILE A 74 -1.41 12.44 2.82
CA ILE A 74 -0.87 11.17 2.34
C ILE A 74 -1.90 10.08 2.58
N LEU A 75 -2.37 9.45 1.51
CA LEU A 75 -3.11 8.20 1.58
C LEU A 75 -2.15 7.02 1.42
N CYS A 76 -2.25 6.01 2.29
CA CYS A 76 -1.51 4.76 2.16
C CYS A 76 -2.46 3.57 2.22
N VAL A 77 -2.52 2.80 1.13
CA VAL A 77 -3.37 1.61 1.00
C VAL A 77 -2.51 0.35 1.08
N PRO A 78 -2.60 -0.42 2.18
CA PRO A 78 -1.89 -1.69 2.34
C PRO A 78 -2.54 -2.81 1.53
N GLY A 79 -1.82 -3.92 1.36
CA GLY A 79 -2.33 -5.14 0.75
C GLY A 79 -2.81 -6.18 1.77
N GLY A 80 -2.95 -7.40 1.28
CA GLY A 80 -3.30 -8.58 2.08
C GLY A 80 -4.25 -9.53 1.39
N PHE A 81 -4.56 -10.63 2.08
CA PHE A 81 -5.53 -11.63 1.60
C PHE A 81 -6.96 -11.09 1.55
N GLY A 82 -7.27 -10.09 2.38
CA GLY A 82 -8.56 -9.38 2.42
C GLY A 82 -8.81 -8.40 1.27
N ILE A 83 -7.89 -8.28 0.30
CA ILE A 83 -7.98 -7.27 -0.76
C ILE A 83 -9.23 -7.42 -1.63
N ILE A 84 -9.68 -8.65 -1.90
CA ILE A 84 -10.84 -8.90 -2.77
C ILE A 84 -12.14 -8.38 -2.12
N PRO A 85 -12.51 -8.80 -0.89
CA PRO A 85 -13.64 -8.18 -0.19
C PRO A 85 -13.53 -6.66 -0.08
N ALA A 86 -12.32 -6.12 0.18
CA ALA A 86 -12.12 -4.67 0.28
C ALA A 86 -12.35 -3.93 -1.06
N MET A 87 -12.05 -4.55 -2.19
CA MET A 87 -12.37 -4.03 -3.53
C MET A 87 -13.84 -4.21 -3.92
N GLU A 88 -14.59 -5.09 -3.25
CA GLU A 88 -16.04 -5.24 -3.44
C GLU A 88 -16.85 -4.31 -2.53
N ASP A 89 -16.23 -3.82 -1.45
CA ASP A 89 -16.84 -2.93 -0.48
C ASP A 89 -16.96 -1.50 -0.99
N GLU A 90 -18.18 -1.09 -1.34
CA GLU A 90 -18.45 0.22 -1.95
C GLU A 90 -18.07 1.40 -1.05
N GLU A 91 -18.25 1.27 0.27
CA GLU A 91 -17.90 2.34 1.22
C GLU A 91 -16.39 2.53 1.31
N THR A 92 -15.63 1.43 1.36
CA THR A 92 -14.16 1.46 1.32
C THR A 92 -13.66 2.09 0.03
N LEU A 93 -14.19 1.67 -1.14
CA LEU A 93 -13.81 2.25 -2.43
C LEU A 93 -14.17 3.74 -2.51
N ALA A 94 -15.35 4.14 -2.01
CA ALA A 94 -15.78 5.52 -2.00
C ALA A 94 -14.86 6.38 -1.14
N TRP A 95 -14.52 5.92 0.08
CA TRP A 95 -13.61 6.64 0.96
C TRP A 95 -12.21 6.75 0.36
N VAL A 96 -11.65 5.65 -0.16
CA VAL A 96 -10.33 5.67 -0.82
C VAL A 96 -10.30 6.61 -2.01
N ARG A 97 -11.35 6.61 -2.84
CA ARG A 97 -11.48 7.53 -3.98
C ARG A 97 -11.55 8.97 -3.54
N GLN A 98 -12.35 9.28 -2.51
CA GLN A 98 -12.48 10.62 -1.96
C GLN A 98 -11.13 11.14 -1.44
N ILE A 99 -10.46 10.37 -0.56
CA ILE A 99 -9.19 10.81 0.01
C ILE A 99 -8.11 10.90 -1.07
N GLY A 100 -8.05 9.94 -1.99
CA GLY A 100 -7.04 9.92 -3.05
C GLY A 100 -7.23 10.97 -4.15
N ALA A 101 -8.40 11.60 -4.24
CA ALA A 101 -8.64 12.70 -5.18
C ALA A 101 -7.90 13.98 -4.77
N ASP A 102 -7.86 14.26 -3.47
CA ASP A 102 -7.29 15.51 -2.93
C ASP A 102 -5.93 15.32 -2.25
N ALA A 103 -5.52 14.08 -1.97
CA ALA A 103 -4.23 13.80 -1.31
C ALA A 103 -3.04 14.27 -2.15
N THR A 104 -2.08 14.90 -1.47
CA THR A 104 -0.80 15.29 -2.05
C THR A 104 -0.06 14.06 -2.55
N TRP A 105 -0.05 12.97 -1.78
CA TRP A 105 0.54 11.69 -2.16
C TRP A 105 -0.46 10.53 -2.01
N VAL A 106 -0.58 9.73 -3.08
CA VAL A 106 -1.39 8.51 -3.08
C VAL A 106 -0.45 7.31 -3.13
N THR A 107 -0.45 6.52 -2.07
CA THR A 107 0.55 5.47 -1.88
C THR A 107 -0.07 4.11 -1.60
N SER A 108 0.66 3.05 -1.93
CA SER A 108 0.23 1.68 -1.64
C SER A 108 1.39 0.71 -1.47
N VAL A 109 1.09 -0.43 -0.86
CA VAL A 109 2.01 -1.56 -0.70
C VAL A 109 1.34 -2.83 -1.20
N CYS A 110 2.11 -3.73 -1.81
CA CYS A 110 1.69 -5.09 -2.12
C CYS A 110 0.44 -5.07 -3.02
N THR A 111 -0.62 -5.78 -2.66
CA THR A 111 -1.89 -5.79 -3.40
C THR A 111 -2.74 -4.54 -3.18
N GLY A 112 -2.33 -3.62 -2.30
CA GLY A 112 -3.04 -2.35 -2.07
C GLY A 112 -3.15 -1.47 -3.32
N SER A 113 -2.20 -1.60 -4.26
CA SER A 113 -2.30 -0.92 -5.56
C SER A 113 -3.48 -1.41 -6.41
N LEU A 114 -3.95 -2.65 -6.24
CA LEU A 114 -5.17 -3.12 -6.89
C LEU A 114 -6.42 -2.40 -6.37
N LEU A 115 -6.47 -2.12 -5.06
CA LEU A 115 -7.59 -1.36 -4.47
C LEU A 115 -7.55 0.10 -4.92
N LEU A 116 -6.37 0.73 -4.97
CA LEU A 116 -6.24 2.05 -5.60
C LEU A 116 -6.71 2.04 -7.07
N ALA A 117 -6.38 0.99 -7.82
CA ALA A 117 -6.80 0.85 -9.21
C ALA A 117 -8.33 0.70 -9.33
N ALA A 118 -8.96 -0.13 -8.49
CA ALA A 118 -10.42 -0.24 -8.40
C ALA A 118 -11.11 1.06 -7.93
N ALA A 119 -10.44 1.87 -7.11
CA ALA A 119 -10.92 3.20 -6.75
C ALA A 119 -10.81 4.21 -7.91
N GLY A 120 -10.18 3.84 -9.04
CA GLY A 120 -9.97 4.70 -10.21
C GLY A 120 -8.76 5.62 -10.11
N LEU A 121 -7.84 5.36 -9.16
CA LEU A 121 -6.72 6.26 -8.85
C LEU A 121 -5.43 5.96 -9.62
N LEU A 122 -5.40 4.86 -10.40
CA LEU A 122 -4.20 4.38 -11.12
C LEU A 122 -4.38 4.21 -12.63
N THR A 123 -5.53 4.57 -13.22
CA THR A 123 -5.69 4.50 -14.68
C THR A 123 -4.69 5.41 -15.38
N GLY A 124 -3.85 4.86 -16.26
CA GLY A 124 -2.77 5.58 -16.93
C GLY A 124 -1.57 5.89 -16.03
N TYR A 125 -1.43 5.23 -14.87
CA TYR A 125 -0.26 5.33 -14.00
C TYR A 125 0.58 4.07 -14.04
N ARG A 126 1.90 4.24 -13.90
CA ARG A 126 2.85 3.18 -13.62
C ARG A 126 2.76 2.79 -12.14
N ALA A 127 2.65 1.50 -11.84
CA ALA A 127 2.54 1.04 -10.46
C ALA A 127 3.22 -0.31 -10.22
N ALA A 128 3.87 -0.43 -9.05
CA ALA A 128 4.27 -1.68 -8.45
C ALA A 128 3.09 -2.37 -7.74
N CYS A 129 3.25 -3.66 -7.49
CA CYS A 129 2.32 -4.48 -6.73
C CYS A 129 3.07 -5.70 -6.18
N HIS A 130 2.42 -6.51 -5.37
CA HIS A 130 2.92 -7.84 -5.06
C HIS A 130 3.17 -8.64 -6.35
N TRP A 131 4.34 -9.27 -6.48
CA TRP A 131 4.78 -9.94 -7.70
C TRP A 131 3.75 -10.95 -8.24
N ALA A 132 3.06 -11.68 -7.35
CA ALA A 132 2.05 -12.67 -7.70
C ALA A 132 0.71 -12.08 -8.19
N SER A 133 0.53 -10.76 -8.16
CA SER A 133 -0.72 -10.09 -8.58
C SER A 133 -0.47 -8.84 -9.42
N ARG A 134 0.78 -8.53 -9.75
CA ARG A 134 1.18 -7.33 -10.47
C ARG A 134 0.49 -7.17 -11.82
N GLU A 135 0.47 -8.22 -12.64
CA GLU A 135 -0.13 -8.16 -13.99
C GLU A 135 -1.64 -7.84 -13.96
N GLN A 136 -2.30 -8.01 -12.81
CA GLN A 136 -3.72 -7.70 -12.65
C GLN A 136 -4.00 -6.19 -12.62
N LEU A 137 -2.97 -5.35 -12.40
CA LEU A 137 -3.07 -3.90 -12.51
C LEU A 137 -3.55 -3.46 -13.92
N ALA A 138 -3.16 -4.19 -14.95
CA ALA A 138 -3.54 -3.91 -16.33
C ALA A 138 -5.06 -4.00 -16.55
N TYR A 139 -5.79 -4.77 -15.73
CA TYR A 139 -7.25 -4.89 -15.82
C TYR A 139 -7.96 -3.56 -15.52
N PHE A 140 -7.30 -2.65 -14.78
CA PHE A 140 -7.82 -1.33 -14.42
C PHE A 140 -7.15 -0.19 -15.22
N GLY A 141 -6.37 -0.53 -16.26
CA GLY A 141 -5.66 0.45 -17.09
C GLY A 141 -4.41 1.06 -16.45
N ALA A 142 -3.87 0.46 -15.38
CA ALA A 142 -2.56 0.82 -14.84
C ALA A 142 -1.44 0.04 -15.58
N GLU A 143 -0.26 0.63 -15.71
CA GLU A 143 0.93 -0.02 -16.28
C GLU A 143 1.67 -0.79 -15.17
N PRO A 144 1.73 -2.14 -15.21
CA PRO A 144 2.39 -2.93 -14.19
C PRO A 144 3.91 -2.84 -14.30
N ILE A 145 4.60 -2.42 -13.24
CA ILE A 145 6.06 -2.26 -13.21
C ILE A 145 6.71 -3.24 -12.23
N ALA A 146 7.72 -3.97 -12.70
CA ALA A 146 8.46 -4.97 -11.93
C ALA A 146 9.63 -4.38 -11.13
N GLU A 147 9.39 -3.27 -10.43
CA GLU A 147 10.37 -2.63 -9.55
C GLU A 147 9.90 -2.68 -8.08
N ARG A 148 10.84 -2.58 -7.14
CA ARG A 148 10.52 -2.64 -5.70
C ARG A 148 9.71 -1.43 -5.23
N VAL A 149 10.03 -0.26 -5.77
CA VAL A 149 9.37 1.03 -5.48
C VAL A 149 9.20 1.75 -6.80
N VAL A 150 8.00 2.24 -7.08
CA VAL A 150 7.66 2.97 -8.32
C VAL A 150 7.06 4.31 -7.95
N PHE A 151 7.68 5.38 -8.45
CA PHE A 151 7.14 6.73 -8.44
C PHE A 151 6.60 7.07 -9.83
N ASP A 152 5.36 7.54 -9.87
CA ASP A 152 4.76 8.15 -11.06
C ASP A 152 3.93 9.37 -10.63
N ARG A 153 4.43 10.56 -10.97
CA ARG A 153 3.88 11.86 -10.51
C ARG A 153 3.77 11.84 -8.98
N ASN A 154 2.55 11.87 -8.44
CA ASN A 154 2.30 11.82 -7.00
C ASN A 154 1.78 10.46 -6.50
N ARG A 155 1.90 9.41 -7.33
CA ARG A 155 1.60 8.02 -6.95
C ARG A 155 2.89 7.31 -6.59
N VAL A 156 2.92 6.68 -5.42
CA VAL A 156 4.06 5.88 -4.96
C VAL A 156 3.60 4.48 -4.58
N SER A 157 4.13 3.46 -5.23
CA SER A 157 3.75 2.08 -4.95
C SER A 157 4.96 1.25 -4.58
N GLY A 158 4.87 0.53 -3.47
CA GLY A 158 5.79 -0.52 -3.09
C GLY A 158 5.31 -1.88 -3.60
N GLY A 159 6.25 -2.74 -3.99
CA GLY A 159 5.99 -4.14 -4.31
C GLY A 159 5.56 -4.96 -3.09
N GLY A 160 6.09 -6.18 -2.93
CA GLY A 160 5.68 -7.06 -1.84
C GLY A 160 6.07 -6.57 -0.45
N VAL A 161 5.07 -6.50 0.45
CA VAL A 161 5.19 -6.43 1.92
C VAL A 161 6.22 -5.45 2.48
N THR A 162 7.48 -5.88 2.60
CA THR A 162 8.56 -5.07 3.18
C THR A 162 8.98 -3.90 2.29
N ALA A 163 8.59 -3.90 1.00
CA ALA A 163 8.74 -2.74 0.12
C ALA A 163 8.08 -1.48 0.69
N GLY A 164 7.12 -1.66 1.61
CA GLY A 164 6.53 -0.62 2.44
C GLY A 164 7.56 0.31 3.11
N ILE A 165 8.62 -0.27 3.66
CA ILE A 165 9.64 0.49 4.41
C ILE A 165 10.49 1.33 3.44
N ASP A 166 10.90 0.74 2.32
CA ASP A 166 11.75 1.40 1.33
C ASP A 166 11.03 2.54 0.60
N PHE A 167 9.78 2.32 0.17
CA PHE A 167 9.03 3.41 -0.47
C PHE A 167 8.81 4.56 0.52
N ALA A 168 8.56 4.26 1.79
CA ALA A 168 8.36 5.29 2.80
C ALA A 168 9.63 6.11 3.02
N LEU A 169 10.82 5.47 3.06
CA LEU A 169 12.09 6.21 3.13
C LEU A 169 12.32 7.09 1.90
N ALA A 170 12.06 6.56 0.70
CA ALA A 170 12.15 7.33 -0.53
C ALA A 170 11.15 8.51 -0.56
N LEU A 171 9.94 8.31 -0.03
CA LEU A 171 8.93 9.35 0.08
C LEU A 171 9.30 10.41 1.13
N VAL A 172 9.90 10.00 2.26
CA VAL A 172 10.46 10.92 3.24
C VAL A 172 11.53 11.80 2.58
N ALA A 173 12.40 11.23 1.75
CA ALA A 173 13.40 12.01 1.02
C ALA A 173 12.74 13.01 0.05
N ALA A 174 11.71 12.59 -0.67
CA ALA A 174 10.96 13.46 -1.58
C ALA A 174 10.23 14.63 -0.88
N ILE A 175 9.82 14.44 0.38
CA ILE A 175 9.05 15.44 1.15
C ILE A 175 9.96 16.33 2.01
N ALA A 176 10.91 15.74 2.74
CA ALA A 176 11.70 16.40 3.78
C ALA A 176 13.21 16.46 3.46
N GLY A 177 13.61 15.98 2.29
CA GLY A 177 15.00 15.97 1.82
C GLY A 177 15.82 14.78 2.28
N ASP A 178 16.90 14.50 1.53
CA ASP A 178 17.77 13.35 1.72
C ASP A 178 18.39 13.26 3.12
N GLU A 179 18.78 14.40 3.70
CA GLU A 179 19.41 14.44 5.02
C GLU A 179 18.45 13.96 6.12
N HIS A 180 17.18 14.35 6.05
CA HIS A 180 16.16 13.87 6.99
C HIS A 180 15.86 12.38 6.78
N ALA A 181 15.77 11.93 5.53
CA ALA A 181 15.57 10.50 5.23
C ALA A 181 16.71 9.62 5.75
N LYS A 182 17.97 10.04 5.60
CA LYS A 182 19.14 9.36 6.18
C LYS A 182 19.10 9.33 7.70
N PHE A 183 18.71 10.45 8.34
CA PHE A 183 18.49 10.49 9.78
C PHE A 183 17.42 9.48 10.21
N VAL A 184 16.28 9.43 9.52
CA VAL A 184 15.21 8.47 9.81
C VAL A 184 15.70 7.04 9.66
N GLN A 185 16.40 6.72 8.56
CA GLN A 185 16.98 5.40 8.32
C GLN A 185 17.90 4.98 9.47
N LEU A 186 18.84 5.86 9.88
CA LEU A 186 19.76 5.60 10.98
C LEU A 186 19.02 5.46 12.33
N SER A 187 18.01 6.30 12.58
CA SER A 187 17.25 6.27 13.84
C SER A 187 16.46 4.98 14.05
N LEU A 188 16.10 4.30 12.97
CA LEU A 188 15.42 3.01 12.96
C LEU A 188 16.39 1.84 12.83
N GLU A 189 17.70 2.11 12.68
CA GLU A 189 18.73 1.13 12.37
C GLU A 189 18.31 0.24 11.18
N TYR A 190 17.75 0.86 10.14
CA TYR A 190 17.28 0.14 8.96
C TYR A 190 18.46 -0.23 8.05
N ASP A 191 19.12 -1.34 8.42
CA ASP A 191 20.27 -1.95 7.74
C ASP A 191 20.00 -3.46 7.50
N PRO A 192 19.06 -3.80 6.59
CA PRO A 192 18.57 -5.16 6.45
C PRO A 192 19.65 -6.12 5.89
N HIS A 193 19.85 -7.23 6.58
CA HIS A 193 20.72 -8.33 6.16
C HIS A 193 19.94 -9.65 6.09
N PRO A 194 19.13 -9.87 5.02
CA PRO A 194 18.35 -11.10 4.89
C PRO A 194 19.26 -12.34 4.90
N PRO A 195 18.96 -13.38 5.70
CA PRO A 195 19.78 -14.59 5.77
C PRO A 195 19.64 -15.52 4.55
N PHE A 196 18.73 -15.20 3.61
CA PHE A 196 18.44 -16.00 2.42
C PHE A 196 18.21 -15.09 1.21
N ASP A 197 18.51 -15.60 0.01
CA ASP A 197 18.28 -14.90 -1.25
C ASP A 197 17.03 -15.41 -1.99
N SER A 198 15.86 -15.33 -1.33
CA SER A 198 14.59 -15.85 -1.88
C SER A 198 13.46 -14.83 -1.82
N GLY A 199 13.80 -13.54 -1.74
CA GLY A 199 12.84 -12.45 -1.64
C GLY A 199 12.16 -12.05 -2.96
N SER A 200 12.53 -12.67 -4.09
CA SER A 200 11.91 -12.43 -5.40
C SER A 200 11.75 -13.74 -6.18
N PRO A 201 10.74 -13.86 -7.05
CA PRO A 201 10.48 -15.10 -7.79
C PRO A 201 11.62 -15.47 -8.75
N GLU A 202 12.44 -14.50 -9.18
CA GLU A 202 13.59 -14.73 -10.06
C GLU A 202 14.79 -15.34 -9.33
N ARG A 203 14.83 -15.23 -7.99
CA ARG A 203 15.94 -15.72 -7.15
C ARG A 203 15.57 -16.92 -6.29
N ALA A 204 14.29 -17.08 -5.95
CA ALA A 204 13.80 -18.24 -5.23
C ALA A 204 13.95 -19.53 -6.05
N ASP A 205 14.24 -20.64 -5.37
CA ASP A 205 14.26 -21.94 -6.02
C ASP A 205 12.84 -22.39 -6.45
N PRO A 206 12.71 -23.28 -7.46
CA PRO A 206 11.41 -23.70 -7.97
C PRO A 206 10.49 -24.34 -6.94
N ALA A 207 11.01 -25.05 -5.94
CA ALA A 207 10.20 -25.70 -4.92
C ALA A 207 9.61 -24.66 -3.94
N THR A 208 10.41 -23.65 -3.57
CA THR A 208 9.93 -22.51 -2.78
C THR A 208 8.85 -21.73 -3.52
N LEU A 209 9.03 -21.45 -4.81
CA LEU A 209 8.04 -20.77 -5.65
C LEU A 209 6.74 -21.58 -5.75
N ALA A 210 6.82 -22.88 -6.03
CA ALA A 210 5.66 -23.76 -6.14
C ALA A 210 4.89 -23.85 -4.81
N ARG A 211 5.61 -23.92 -3.68
CA ARG A 211 5.01 -23.90 -2.35
C ARG A 211 4.24 -22.60 -2.08
N TYR A 212 4.80 -21.46 -2.48
CA TYR A 212 4.10 -20.18 -2.37
C TYR A 212 2.83 -20.17 -3.23
N GLN A 213 2.90 -20.63 -4.48
CA GLN A 213 1.73 -20.69 -5.38
C GLN A 213 0.60 -21.56 -4.81
N ALA A 214 0.94 -22.74 -4.26
CA ALA A 214 -0.03 -23.61 -3.60
C ALA A 214 -0.69 -22.96 -2.37
N MET A 215 0.07 -22.17 -1.61
CA MET A 215 -0.46 -21.39 -0.50
C MET A 215 -1.45 -20.32 -1.00
N VAL A 216 -1.08 -19.56 -2.04
CA VAL A 216 -1.98 -18.54 -2.62
C VAL A 216 -3.28 -19.16 -3.11
N GLU A 217 -3.21 -20.30 -3.82
CA GLU A 217 -4.41 -21.00 -4.30
C GLU A 217 -5.32 -21.43 -3.13
N LYS A 218 -4.74 -21.87 -2.02
CA LYS A 218 -5.49 -22.26 -0.82
C LYS A 218 -6.19 -21.07 -0.14
N PHE A 219 -5.50 -19.93 0.01
CA PHE A 219 -6.00 -18.79 0.80
C PHE A 219 -6.72 -17.73 -0.03
N ALA A 220 -6.49 -17.69 -1.35
CA ALA A 220 -7.13 -16.77 -2.28
C ALA A 220 -7.42 -17.44 -3.62
N PRO A 221 -8.29 -18.48 -3.65
CA PRO A 221 -8.60 -19.23 -4.85
C PRO A 221 -9.24 -18.32 -5.91
N GLY A 222 -8.78 -18.47 -7.15
CA GLY A 222 -9.28 -17.71 -8.31
C GLY A 222 -9.09 -16.19 -8.19
N ARG A 223 -8.00 -15.75 -7.52
CA ARG A 223 -7.74 -14.31 -7.31
C ARG A 223 -7.75 -13.52 -8.62
N ALA A 224 -7.06 -14.02 -9.65
CA ALA A 224 -6.92 -13.30 -10.91
C ALA A 224 -8.27 -13.12 -11.62
N GLU A 225 -9.12 -14.15 -11.60
CA GLU A 225 -10.47 -14.14 -12.17
C GLU A 225 -11.37 -13.18 -11.41
N LYS A 226 -11.32 -13.19 -10.07
CA LYS A 226 -12.08 -12.27 -9.22
C LYS A 226 -11.68 -10.81 -9.46
N VAL A 227 -10.38 -10.52 -9.51
CA VAL A 227 -9.90 -9.15 -9.80
C VAL A 227 -10.35 -8.69 -11.18
N ARG A 228 -10.30 -9.56 -12.19
CA ARG A 228 -10.81 -9.25 -13.53
C ARG A 228 -12.31 -8.98 -13.52
N ALA A 229 -13.11 -9.81 -12.83
CA ALA A 229 -14.55 -9.61 -12.73
C ALA A 229 -14.92 -8.28 -12.03
N ILE A 230 -14.14 -7.87 -11.02
CA ILE A 230 -14.29 -6.56 -10.37
C ILE A 230 -13.98 -5.44 -11.36
N ALA A 231 -12.88 -5.53 -12.12
CA ALA A 231 -12.53 -4.54 -13.13
C ALA A 231 -13.63 -4.39 -14.20
N ASP A 232 -14.13 -5.50 -14.74
CA ASP A 232 -15.20 -5.52 -15.75
C ASP A 232 -16.52 -4.93 -15.22
N ARG A 233 -16.79 -5.07 -13.92
CA ARG A 233 -17.96 -4.47 -13.26
C ARG A 233 -17.81 -2.96 -13.10
N LEU A 234 -16.63 -2.48 -12.71
CA LEU A 234 -16.35 -1.06 -12.45
C LEU A 234 -16.14 -0.23 -13.72
N ALA A 235 -15.89 -0.88 -14.86
CA ALA A 235 -15.77 -0.22 -16.17
C ALA A 235 -17.13 0.11 -16.83
N LYS A 236 -18.25 -0.33 -16.25
CA LYS A 236 -19.62 -0.08 -16.73
C LYS A 236 -20.21 1.15 -16.06
#